data_AF-A0A1Y3NI14-F1
#
_entry.id   AF-A0A1Y3NI14-F1
#
_cell.length_a   1.000
_cell.length_b   1.000
_cell.length_c   1.000
_cell.angle_alpha   90.00
_cell.angle_beta   90.00
_cell.angle_gamma   90.00
#
_symmetry.space_group_name_H-M   'P 1'
#
loop_
_entity.id
_entity.type
_entity.pdbx_description
1 polymer ?
#
loop_
_entity_poly.entity_id
_entity_poly.type
_entity_poly.pdbx_seq_one_letter_code
_entity_poly.pdbx_strand_id
1 'polypeptide(L)'
;IKNLQHSPNEQIPELHPISDDNLLEWKAVILGQEDSCYKGGRFELAITVPKTYPIQPPKIRFVTRICHPNVHFKVKLVCRIL
;
A
#
# COMPACT_ATOMS: atom_id res chain seq x y z
N ILE A 1 -16.08 11.40 -14.54
CA ILE A 1 -14.93 11.29 -13.61
C ILE A 1 -15.47 10.71 -12.31
N LYS A 2 -15.49 9.38 -12.22
CA LYS A 2 -16.25 8.65 -11.18
C LYS A 2 -15.59 8.86 -9.82
N ASN A 3 -16.40 9.31 -8.88
CA ASN A 3 -16.17 9.35 -7.44
C ASN A 3 -15.30 8.18 -6.95
N LEU A 4 -14.04 8.48 -6.62
CA LEU A 4 -13.12 7.59 -5.88
C LEU A 4 -13.16 7.87 -4.37
N GLN A 5 -14.06 8.75 -3.90
CA GLN A 5 -14.33 8.98 -2.47
C GLN A 5 -15.37 7.99 -1.93
N HIS A 6 -15.22 6.71 -2.26
CA HIS A 6 -16.13 5.67 -1.78
C HIS A 6 -15.68 5.22 -0.39
N SER A 7 -16.24 5.90 0.62
CA SER A 7 -16.19 5.59 2.04
C SER A 7 -14.80 5.64 2.69
N PRO A 8 -14.65 6.18 3.91
CA PRO A 8 -13.46 5.91 4.71
C PRO A 8 -13.48 4.40 4.99
N ASN A 9 -12.75 3.62 4.19
CA ASN A 9 -12.52 2.23 4.53
C ASN A 9 -11.83 2.25 5.89
N GLU A 10 -12.49 1.75 6.93
CA GLU A 10 -11.98 1.73 8.30
C GLU A 10 -10.59 1.07 8.39
N GLN A 11 -10.30 0.23 7.40
CA GLN A 11 -9.03 -0.46 7.21
C GLN A 11 -7.90 0.40 6.64
N ILE A 12 -8.15 1.56 6.05
CA ILE A 12 -7.13 2.43 5.46
C ILE A 12 -7.28 3.84 6.04
N PRO A 13 -6.85 4.06 7.30
CA PRO A 13 -7.00 5.35 7.97
C PRO A 13 -6.21 6.47 7.29
N GLU A 14 -5.12 6.16 6.60
CA GLU A 14 -4.24 7.16 5.99
C GLU A 14 -3.90 6.76 4.56
N LEU A 15 -4.15 7.66 3.62
CA LEU A 15 -3.71 7.58 2.24
C LEU A 15 -3.47 9.00 1.73
N HIS A 16 -2.20 9.37 1.55
CA HIS A 16 -1.85 10.71 1.10
C HIS A 16 -0.53 10.69 0.31
N PRO A 17 -0.33 11.63 -0.64
CA PRO A 17 0.98 11.82 -1.25
C PRO A 17 2.00 12.26 -0.18
N ILE A 18 3.28 11.93 -0.39
CA ILE A 18 4.35 12.34 0.53
C ILE A 18 4.60 13.84 0.43
N SER A 19 4.41 14.42 -0.76
CA SER A 19 4.49 15.85 -1.02
C SER A 19 3.47 16.24 -2.07
N ASP A 20 2.85 17.41 -1.94
CA ASP A 20 1.91 17.97 -2.92
C ASP A 20 2.56 18.16 -4.30
N ASP A 21 3.88 18.39 -4.34
CA ASP A 21 4.65 18.54 -5.58
C ASP A 21 4.98 17.19 -6.25
N ASN A 22 4.94 16.08 -5.49
CA ASN A 22 5.33 14.76 -5.96
C ASN A 22 4.21 13.73 -5.81
N LEU A 23 3.23 13.80 -6.73
CA LEU A 23 2.14 12.82 -6.86
C LEU A 23 2.60 11.41 -7.29
N LEU A 24 3.91 11.18 -7.44
CA LEU A 24 4.46 9.87 -7.74
C LEU A 24 4.77 9.05 -6.49
N GLU A 25 4.80 9.68 -5.31
CA GLU A 25 5.11 9.01 -4.06
C GLU A 25 3.98 9.18 -3.05
N TRP A 26 3.47 8.06 -2.56
CA TRP A 26 2.33 8.02 -1.66
C TRP A 26 2.65 7.20 -0.43
N LYS A 27 2.09 7.65 0.69
CA LYS A 27 2.09 6.92 1.96
C LYS A 27 0.67 6.42 2.20
N ALA A 28 0.57 5.16 2.59
CA ALA A 28 -0.68 4.58 3.05
C ALA A 28 -0.45 3.84 4.37
N VAL A 29 -1.48 3.80 5.20
CA VAL A 29 -1.52 2.96 6.40
C VAL A 29 -2.74 2.07 6.32
N ILE A 30 -2.53 0.78 6.56
CA ILE A 30 -3.57 -0.24 6.60
C ILE A 30 -3.65 -0.81 8.01
N LEU A 31 -4.87 -0.92 8.52
CA LEU A 31 -5.17 -1.64 9.76
C LEU A 31 -5.55 -3.08 9.42
N GLY A 32 -5.01 -4.02 10.18
CA GLY A 32 -5.37 -5.43 10.05
C GLY A 32 -6.81 -5.67 10.46
N GLN A 33 -7.54 -6.43 9.65
CA GLN A 33 -8.94 -6.77 9.91
C GLN A 33 -9.07 -7.61 11.19
N GLU A 34 -10.20 -7.42 11.88
CA GLU A 34 -10.52 -8.16 13.09
C GLU A 34 -10.66 -9.67 12.87
N ASP A 35 -11.07 -10.09 11.68
CA ASP A 35 -11.24 -11.50 11.30
C ASP A 35 -9.96 -12.16 10.77
N SER A 36 -8.80 -11.50 10.92
CA SER A 36 -7.52 -11.99 10.41
C SER A 36 -6.47 -12.16 11.53
N CYS A 37 -5.44 -12.96 11.27
CA CYS A 37 -4.27 -13.09 12.16
C CYS A 37 -3.48 -11.78 12.35
N TYR A 38 -3.86 -10.72 11.62
CA TYR A 38 -3.25 -9.39 11.72
C TYR A 38 -4.12 -8.40 12.52
N LYS A 39 -5.18 -8.86 13.20
CA LYS A 39 -6.05 -8.03 14.04
C LYS A 39 -5.25 -7.12 14.96
N GLY A 40 -5.57 -5.82 14.96
CA GLY A 40 -4.91 -4.81 15.77
C GLY A 40 -3.51 -4.41 15.27
N GLY A 41 -3.05 -4.98 14.16
CA GLY A 41 -1.81 -4.58 13.49
C GLY A 41 -1.98 -3.31 12.67
N ARG A 42 -1.00 -2.41 12.76
CA ARG A 42 -0.91 -1.21 11.91
C ARG A 42 0.25 -1.38 10.95
N PHE A 43 -0.05 -1.35 9.65
CA PHE A 43 0.90 -1.61 8.58
C PHE A 43 1.08 -0.38 7.72
N GLU A 44 2.30 0.14 7.66
CA GLU A 44 2.63 1.27 6.81
C GLU A 44 3.14 0.80 5.44
N LEU A 45 2.67 1.44 4.38
CA LEU A 45 3.01 1.17 3.00
C LEU A 45 3.54 2.43 2.33
N ALA A 46 4.59 2.25 1.53
CA ALA A 46 5.11 3.24 0.61
C ALA A 46 4.77 2.80 -0.81
N ILE A 47 4.08 3.67 -1.55
CA ILE A 47 3.66 3.41 -2.93
C ILE A 47 4.44 4.38 -3.82
N THR A 48 5.10 3.84 -4.83
CA THR A 48 5.82 4.61 -5.84
C THR A 48 5.18 4.36 -7.20
N VAL A 49 4.55 5.40 -7.74
CA VAL A 49 3.97 5.42 -9.07
C VAL A 49 5.07 5.79 -10.07
N PRO A 50 5.44 4.92 -11.03
CA PRO A 50 6.40 5.28 -12.05
C PRO A 50 5.80 6.31 -13.01
N LYS A 51 6.64 7.19 -13.59
CA LYS A 51 6.21 8.17 -14.62
C LYS A 51 5.61 7.53 -15.87
N THR A 52 5.88 6.25 -16.09
CA THR A 52 5.34 5.45 -17.20
C THR A 52 4.01 4.77 -16.85
N TYR A 53 3.36 5.13 -15.75
CA TYR A 53 2.00 4.67 -15.48
C TYR A 53 1.04 5.15 -16.59
N PRO A 54 0.12 4.31 -17.11
CA PRO A 54 -0.28 2.98 -16.65
C PRO A 54 0.49 1.79 -17.26
N ILE A 55 1.48 2.03 -18.13
CA ILE A 55 2.27 0.97 -18.79
C ILE A 55 3.05 0.14 -17.76
N GLN A 56 3.61 0.79 -16.74
CA GLN A 56 4.19 0.10 -15.59
C GLN A 56 3.30 0.28 -14.35
N PRO A 57 3.00 -0.80 -13.61
CA PRO A 57 2.19 -0.71 -12.40
C PRO A 57 2.95 0.02 -11.28
N PRO A 58 2.22 0.64 -10.33
CA PRO A 58 2.83 1.23 -9.14
C PRO A 58 3.49 0.14 -8.29
N LYS A 59 4.63 0.49 -7.70
CA LYS A 59 5.37 -0.39 -6.79
C LYS A 59 4.92 -0.10 -5.36
N ILE A 60 4.42 -1.12 -4.67
CA ILE A 60 4.00 -1.03 -3.27
C ILE A 60 5.04 -1.74 -2.41
N ARG A 61 5.47 -1.09 -1.34
CA ARG A 61 6.43 -1.63 -0.38
C ARG A 61 5.90 -1.46 1.04
N PHE A 62 5.81 -2.54 1.79
CA PHE A 62 5.54 -2.48 3.23
C PHE A 62 6.77 -1.92 3.95
N VAL A 63 6.58 -0.83 4.68
CA VAL A 63 7.58 -0.24 5.58
C VAL A 63 7.61 -1.04 6.87
N THR A 64 6.45 -1.47 7.36
CA THR A 64 6.30 -2.36 8.52
C THR A 64 6.63 -3.80 8.16
N ARG A 65 7.28 -4.53 9.06
CA ARG A 65 7.54 -5.97 8.89
C ARG A 65 6.22 -6.74 9.07
N ILE A 66 5.75 -7.42 8.03
CA ILE A 66 4.50 -8.20 8.03
C ILE A 66 4.72 -9.60 7.47
N CYS A 67 4.25 -10.63 8.20
CA CYS A 67 4.45 -12.04 7.83
C CYS A 67 3.28 -12.45 6.96
N HIS A 68 3.27 -12.08 5.68
CA HIS A 68 2.18 -12.44 4.77
C HIS A 68 2.71 -13.31 3.63
N PRO A 69 1.99 -14.35 3.17
CA PRO A 69 2.45 -15.22 2.09
C PRO A 69 2.88 -14.45 0.82
N ASN A 70 2.20 -13.32 0.55
CA ASN A 70 2.50 -12.45 -0.59
C ASN A 70 3.44 -11.26 -0.26
N VAL A 71 4.02 -11.21 0.96
CA VAL A 71 4.98 -10.17 1.37
C VAL A 71 6.28 -10.83 1.81
N HIS A 72 7.30 -10.71 0.98
CA HIS A 72 8.61 -11.27 1.27
C HIS A 72 9.26 -10.57 2.47
N PHE A 73 9.48 -11.35 3.53
CA PHE A 73 10.03 -10.88 4.81
C PHE A 73 11.48 -10.40 4.76
N LYS A 74 12.19 -10.64 3.63
CA LYS A 74 13.64 -10.49 3.59
C LYS A 74 14.20 -9.75 2.38
N VAL A 75 13.42 -9.46 1.33
CA VAL A 75 14.02 -8.90 0.10
C VAL A 75 13.08 -7.94 -0.62
N LYS A 76 13.63 -6.78 -1.00
CA LYS A 76 13.10 -5.78 -1.93
C LYS A 76 12.89 -6.33 -3.36
N LEU A 77 12.34 -7.53 -3.53
CA LEU A 77 12.09 -8.12 -4.85
C LEU A 77 10.70 -8.73 -4.89
N VAL A 78 9.97 -8.27 -5.90
CA VAL A 78 8.58 -8.56 -6.26
C VAL A 78 8.40 -10.06 -6.49
N CYS A 79 7.40 -10.67 -5.86
CA CYS A 79 6.90 -11.97 -6.30
C CYS A 79 5.75 -11.74 -7.28
N ARG A 80 6.00 -12.02 -8.56
CA ARG A 80 5.01 -12.09 -9.63
C ARG A 80 4.34 -13.46 -9.52
N ILE A 81 3.07 -13.49 -9.18
CA ILE A 81 2.27 -14.72 -9.20
C ILE A 81 1.85 -14.92 -10.67
N LEU A 82 2.25 -16.05 -11.25
CA LEU A 82 1.61 -16.62 -12.45
C LEU A 82 0.28 -17.25 -12.03
#